data_AF-A0A3A0APD9-F1
#
_entry.id   AF-A0A3A0APD9-F1
#
_cell.length_a   1.000
_cell.length_b   1.000
_cell.length_c   1.000
_cell.angle_alpha   90.00
_cell.angle_beta   90.00
_cell.angle_gamma   90.00
#
_symmetry.space_group_name_H-M   'P 1'
#
loop_
_entity.id
_entity.type
_entity.pdbx_description
1 polymer ?
#
loop_
_entity_poly.entity_id
_entity_poly.type
_entity_poly.pdbx_seq_one_letter_code
_entity_poly.pdbx_strand_id
1 'polypeptide(L)'
;MRQLLTCPGPDAILAHRYRTGCIQLSAKGDTAVTMPACRFLWLSIVLTVLLMAACAAPVAAPSPAAPAAQETTVIKLAANPWSASQLNAAVAKALIEEHLGYPVEIVAIDENAQWPALSSGDLHASLEVWPSGHAANIAEYIENQQTVENGGPLGPIGKIGWYIPTYLLEEHPELATWDGFTTPEAAALFATAETGDKGQFLAGDPSWVQYDADIIRNLGMNFEVVTAGSEDALLAALDAAYSREQPILFYFYTPHSVFARYDLTEVQLPEYSDECYAEAESGGVACDYPEDVLFKIFWAGLREAAPPVHTFLSNMNYDTEAQISMVAAVEVEGKSIDEAAQEWISANESIWSTWLPQ
;
A
#
# COMPACT_ATOMS: atom_id res chain seq x y z
N MET A 1 47.16 43.70 -30.36
CA MET A 1 47.73 44.40 -29.18
C MET A 1 46.81 44.08 -28.01
N ARG A 2 47.15 43.35 -26.95
CA ARG A 2 48.41 43.09 -26.26
C ARG A 2 48.35 41.67 -25.68
N GLN A 3 49.39 40.88 -25.94
CA GLN A 3 49.76 39.68 -25.20
C GLN A 3 50.39 40.07 -23.85
N LEU A 4 50.47 39.11 -22.90
CA LEU A 4 51.70 38.52 -22.33
C LEU A 4 51.34 37.85 -20.96
N LEU A 5 51.43 36.51 -20.87
CA LEU A 5 52.49 35.68 -20.19
C LEU A 5 52.13 35.34 -18.72
N THR A 6 51.80 34.08 -18.33
CA THR A 6 52.65 32.88 -18.00
C THR A 6 53.72 33.15 -16.92
N CYS A 7 54.09 32.32 -15.93
CA CYS A 7 53.96 30.89 -15.50
C CYS A 7 54.71 30.80 -14.09
N PRO A 8 55.23 29.66 -13.55
CA PRO A 8 54.68 28.34 -13.14
C PRO A 8 55.14 27.84 -11.73
N GLY A 9 54.61 26.68 -11.27
CA GLY A 9 55.29 25.59 -10.49
C GLY A 9 55.70 25.81 -9.01
N PRO A 10 55.93 24.74 -8.19
CA PRO A 10 56.61 23.49 -8.60
C PRO A 10 56.01 22.13 -8.14
N ASP A 11 56.63 21.10 -8.71
CA ASP A 11 56.50 19.62 -8.69
C ASP A 11 56.34 18.89 -7.34
N ALA A 12 55.71 17.70 -7.34
CA ALA A 12 56.42 16.41 -7.55
C ALA A 12 55.61 15.11 -7.19
N ILE A 13 55.51 14.17 -8.16
CA ILE A 13 55.93 12.73 -8.07
C ILE A 13 55.03 11.78 -7.21
N LEU A 14 54.59 10.55 -7.56
CA LEU A 14 54.94 9.52 -8.56
C LEU A 14 53.77 8.52 -8.75
N ALA A 15 53.82 7.79 -9.86
CA ALA A 15 52.91 6.74 -10.32
C ALA A 15 53.16 5.35 -9.70
N HIS A 16 52.18 4.44 -9.82
CA HIS A 16 52.48 3.07 -10.26
C HIS A 16 51.29 2.38 -10.94
N ARG A 17 51.51 2.01 -12.21
CA ARG A 17 50.78 0.98 -12.98
C ARG A 17 51.20 -0.39 -12.49
N TYR A 18 50.33 -1.40 -12.60
CA TYR A 18 50.74 -2.74 -13.09
C TYR A 18 49.58 -3.43 -13.85
N ARG A 19 49.82 -3.67 -15.15
CA ARG A 19 49.23 -4.73 -15.96
C ARG A 19 50.07 -5.99 -15.74
N THR A 20 49.44 -7.16 -15.67
CA THR A 20 49.91 -8.38 -16.35
C THR A 20 48.82 -9.45 -16.24
N GLY A 21 48.36 -9.94 -17.40
CA GLY A 21 47.70 -11.25 -17.48
C GLY A 21 48.75 -12.35 -17.59
N CYS A 22 48.34 -13.59 -17.33
CA CYS A 22 48.69 -14.77 -18.14
C CYS A 22 48.19 -16.08 -17.52
N ILE A 23 47.66 -16.94 -18.40
CA ILE A 23 47.83 -18.39 -18.46
C ILE A 23 46.87 -19.27 -17.64
N GLN A 24 45.98 -19.93 -18.40
CA GLN A 24 45.39 -21.23 -18.08
C GLN A 24 46.46 -22.31 -17.96
N LEU A 25 46.36 -23.17 -16.96
CA LEU A 25 46.96 -24.51 -16.96
C LEU A 25 45.97 -25.52 -16.40
N SER A 26 45.57 -26.43 -17.28
CA SER A 26 44.86 -27.67 -17.00
C SER A 26 45.85 -28.72 -16.48
N ALA A 27 45.48 -29.46 -15.43
CA ALA A 27 46.08 -30.76 -15.14
C ALA A 27 45.13 -31.66 -14.31
N LYS A 28 45.00 -32.88 -14.81
CA LYS A 28 44.26 -34.05 -14.30
C LYS A 28 44.78 -34.58 -12.95
N GLY A 29 43.91 -35.29 -12.23
CA GLY A 29 44.22 -36.67 -11.80
C GLY A 29 44.36 -36.92 -10.30
N ASP A 30 43.37 -37.65 -9.76
CA ASP A 30 43.45 -38.78 -8.84
C ASP A 30 44.44 -38.76 -7.66
N THR A 31 43.93 -38.91 -6.43
CA THR A 31 43.92 -40.21 -5.70
C THR A 31 43.39 -40.05 -4.28
N ALA A 32 42.57 -41.01 -3.87
CA ALA A 32 42.04 -41.18 -2.52
C ALA A 32 43.16 -41.53 -1.52
N VAL A 33 43.05 -41.01 -0.29
CA VAL A 33 43.76 -41.57 0.87
C VAL A 33 42.76 -41.78 2.01
N THR A 34 42.77 -43.02 2.46
CA THR A 34 41.98 -43.68 3.49
C THR A 34 42.38 -43.23 4.90
N MET A 35 41.41 -43.08 5.80
CA MET A 35 41.66 -42.96 7.25
C MET A 35 41.59 -44.36 7.90
N PRO A 36 42.55 -44.76 8.75
CA PRO A 36 42.47 -46.02 9.46
C PRO A 36 41.70 -45.88 10.78
N ALA A 37 40.81 -46.82 11.02
CA ALA A 37 40.23 -47.11 12.32
C ALA A 37 41.27 -47.74 13.26
N CYS A 38 41.20 -47.42 14.55
CA CYS A 38 41.84 -48.22 15.59
C CYS A 38 40.83 -48.57 16.70
N ARG A 39 40.72 -49.87 16.95
CA ARG A 39 39.83 -50.53 17.90
C ARG A 39 40.51 -50.66 19.28
N PHE A 40 39.69 -50.50 20.31
CA PHE A 40 39.61 -51.22 21.60
C PHE A 40 40.89 -51.80 22.23
N LEU A 41 41.11 -51.45 23.51
CA LEU A 41 41.40 -52.46 24.54
C LEU A 41 40.82 -52.06 25.91
N TRP A 42 40.55 -53.08 26.71
CA TRP A 42 39.68 -53.17 27.88
C TRP A 42 40.38 -52.92 29.24
N LEU A 43 39.53 -52.69 30.26
CA LEU A 43 39.70 -52.87 31.72
C LEU A 43 40.59 -51.90 32.52
N SER A 44 39.98 -51.22 33.49
CA SER A 44 40.02 -51.67 34.90
C SER A 44 39.10 -50.82 35.80
N ILE A 45 38.19 -51.51 36.48
CA ILE A 45 37.28 -50.99 37.51
C ILE A 45 38.10 -50.80 38.79
N VAL A 46 38.13 -49.58 39.34
CA VAL A 46 38.57 -49.34 40.72
C VAL A 46 37.41 -48.72 41.49
N LEU A 47 36.84 -49.56 42.35
CA LEU A 47 35.82 -49.24 43.32
C LEU A 47 36.46 -48.42 44.46
N THR A 48 36.15 -47.13 44.55
CA THR A 48 36.55 -46.30 45.70
C THR A 48 35.29 -45.89 46.44
N VAL A 49 35.02 -46.58 47.54
CA VAL A 49 33.95 -46.26 48.49
C VAL A 49 34.42 -45.06 49.33
N LEU A 50 33.90 -43.86 49.04
CA LEU A 50 33.96 -42.73 49.96
C LEU A 50 32.64 -42.65 50.73
N LEU A 51 32.69 -42.92 52.03
CA LEU A 51 31.68 -42.47 52.98
C LEU A 51 31.72 -40.93 53.03
N MET A 52 30.70 -40.27 52.47
CA MET A 52 30.36 -38.91 52.85
C MET A 52 29.03 -38.92 53.61
N ALA A 53 29.07 -38.32 54.80
CA ALA A 53 27.96 -38.17 55.72
C ALA A 53 26.80 -37.41 55.06
N ALA A 54 25.60 -37.97 55.18
CA ALA A 54 24.37 -37.38 54.72
C ALA A 54 24.02 -36.11 55.55
N CYS A 55 24.23 -34.94 54.97
CA CYS A 55 23.43 -33.76 55.31
C CYS A 55 22.17 -33.81 54.44
N ALA A 56 21.05 -34.22 55.03
CA ALA A 56 19.74 -34.12 54.40
C ALA A 56 19.34 -32.64 54.29
N ALA A 57 19.64 -32.02 53.16
CA ALA A 57 18.96 -30.80 52.74
C ALA A 57 17.60 -31.19 52.13
N PRO A 58 16.51 -30.48 52.43
CA PRO A 58 15.22 -30.76 51.81
C PRO A 58 15.33 -30.51 50.31
N VAL A 59 15.12 -31.55 49.52
CA VAL A 59 14.95 -31.45 48.07
C VAL A 59 13.67 -30.65 47.84
N ALA A 60 13.82 -29.38 47.48
CA ALA A 60 12.70 -28.58 47.01
C ALA A 60 12.14 -29.25 45.75
N ALA A 61 10.85 -29.57 45.77
CA ALA A 61 10.14 -30.05 44.59
C ALA A 61 10.33 -29.04 43.45
N PRO A 62 10.50 -29.47 42.19
CA PRO A 62 10.52 -28.55 41.07
C PRO A 62 9.20 -27.77 41.05
N SER A 63 9.28 -26.45 41.25
CA SER A 63 8.14 -25.56 41.01
C SER A 63 7.65 -25.80 39.58
N PRO A 64 6.33 -25.88 39.34
CA PRO A 64 5.83 -25.85 37.97
C PRO A 64 6.34 -24.56 37.33
N ALA A 65 7.06 -24.72 36.21
CA ALA A 65 7.43 -23.59 35.38
C ALA A 65 6.13 -22.83 35.06
N ALA A 66 6.11 -21.53 35.37
CA ALA A 66 5.05 -20.66 34.87
C ALA A 66 4.98 -20.84 33.34
N PRO A 67 3.79 -20.88 32.73
CA PRO A 67 3.68 -20.83 31.28
C PRO A 67 4.54 -19.66 30.79
N ALA A 68 5.41 -19.90 29.80
CA ALA A 68 6.05 -18.80 29.10
C ALA A 68 4.93 -17.84 28.67
N ALA A 69 5.04 -16.56 29.02
CA ALA A 69 4.12 -15.56 28.51
C ALA A 69 4.15 -15.69 26.98
N GLN A 70 3.01 -16.07 26.41
CA GLN A 70 2.83 -16.15 24.98
C GLN A 70 3.07 -14.72 24.49
N GLU A 71 4.16 -14.48 23.75
CA GLU A 71 4.40 -13.16 23.18
C GLU A 71 3.18 -12.81 22.34
N THR A 72 2.45 -11.78 22.77
CA THR A 72 1.22 -11.38 22.11
C THR A 72 1.59 -10.84 20.74
N THR A 73 1.09 -11.48 19.68
CA THR A 73 1.30 -11.05 18.29
C THR A 73 0.85 -9.59 18.14
N VAL A 74 1.76 -8.71 17.68
CA VAL A 74 1.39 -7.34 17.29
C VAL A 74 0.80 -7.39 15.91
N ILE A 75 -0.49 -7.05 15.79
CA ILE A 75 -1.18 -7.01 14.50
C ILE A 75 -0.76 -5.72 13.77
N LYS A 76 -0.48 -5.83 12.48
CA LYS A 76 -0.03 -4.73 11.63
C LYS A 76 -1.01 -4.52 10.51
N LEU A 77 -1.67 -3.38 10.49
CA LEU A 77 -2.69 -3.03 9.50
C LEU A 77 -2.14 -1.99 8.54
N ALA A 78 -2.39 -2.14 7.24
CA ALA A 78 -2.05 -1.13 6.24
C ALA A 78 -2.99 0.07 6.38
N ALA A 79 -2.42 1.26 6.24
CA ALA A 79 -3.14 2.47 5.94
C ALA A 79 -2.56 3.07 4.65
N ASN A 80 -3.34 3.04 3.59
CA ASN A 80 -2.97 3.61 2.31
C ASN A 80 -3.23 5.15 2.31
N PRO A 81 -2.67 5.91 1.35
CA PRO A 81 -2.70 7.37 1.41
C PRO A 81 -4.02 7.98 0.91
N TRP A 82 -5.13 7.47 1.44
CA TRP A 82 -6.48 8.04 1.31
C TRP A 82 -7.26 7.86 2.62
N SER A 83 -8.14 8.80 2.93
CA SER A 83 -8.77 8.89 4.26
C SER A 83 -9.59 7.65 4.62
N ALA A 84 -10.29 7.06 3.63
CA ALA A 84 -11.13 5.89 3.85
C ALA A 84 -10.32 4.65 4.32
N SER A 85 -9.17 4.36 3.71
CA SER A 85 -8.28 3.28 4.13
C SER A 85 -7.74 3.51 5.55
N GLN A 86 -7.34 4.75 5.87
CA GLN A 86 -6.88 5.13 7.21
C GLN A 86 -7.97 4.93 8.28
N LEU A 87 -9.22 5.30 7.96
CA LEU A 87 -10.37 5.13 8.85
C LEU A 87 -10.69 3.64 9.07
N ASN A 88 -10.68 2.81 8.03
CA ASN A 88 -10.89 1.37 8.17
C ASN A 88 -9.84 0.76 9.11
N ALA A 89 -8.56 1.12 8.92
CA ALA A 89 -7.46 0.66 9.79
C ALA A 89 -7.63 1.12 11.23
N ALA A 90 -8.06 2.36 11.45
CA ALA A 90 -8.30 2.91 12.79
C ALA A 90 -9.48 2.25 13.51
N VAL A 91 -10.59 2.00 12.81
CA VAL A 91 -11.74 1.28 13.39
C VAL A 91 -11.36 -0.16 13.76
N ALA A 92 -10.67 -0.88 12.85
CA ALA A 92 -10.20 -2.22 13.14
C ALA A 92 -9.22 -2.24 14.32
N LYS A 93 -8.27 -1.29 14.36
CA LYS A 93 -7.32 -1.16 15.47
C LYS A 93 -8.04 -1.03 16.81
N ALA A 94 -8.94 -0.06 16.94
CA ALA A 94 -9.65 0.19 18.18
C ALA A 94 -10.41 -1.07 18.65
N LEU A 95 -11.18 -1.70 17.76
CA LEU A 95 -11.97 -2.88 18.11
C LEU A 95 -11.11 -4.11 18.46
N ILE A 96 -9.99 -4.30 17.76
CA ILE A 96 -9.04 -5.38 18.06
C ILE A 96 -8.39 -5.16 19.44
N GLU A 97 -7.95 -3.94 19.73
CA GLU A 97 -7.30 -3.61 21.02
C GLU A 97 -8.30 -3.71 22.19
N GLU A 98 -9.51 -3.19 22.02
CA GLU A 98 -10.53 -3.11 23.08
C GLU A 98 -11.22 -4.45 23.36
N HIS A 99 -11.48 -5.26 22.34
CA HIS A 99 -12.30 -6.48 22.47
C HIS A 99 -11.54 -7.79 22.28
N LEU A 100 -10.43 -7.79 21.55
CA LEU A 100 -9.67 -9.00 21.24
C LEU A 100 -8.33 -9.08 21.97
N GLY A 101 -7.85 -7.96 22.53
CA GLY A 101 -6.67 -7.90 23.38
C GLY A 101 -5.34 -8.05 22.64
N TYR A 102 -5.31 -7.78 21.34
CA TYR A 102 -4.07 -7.75 20.55
C TYR A 102 -3.61 -6.29 20.38
N PRO A 103 -2.32 -5.98 20.59
CA PRO A 103 -1.78 -4.68 20.23
C PRO A 103 -1.77 -4.49 18.71
N VAL A 104 -2.07 -3.28 18.25
CA VAL A 104 -2.15 -2.98 16.81
C VAL A 104 -1.26 -1.80 16.41
N GLU A 105 -0.44 -2.04 15.40
CA GLU A 105 0.33 -1.03 14.69
C GLU A 105 -0.33 -0.73 13.34
N ILE A 106 -0.54 0.55 13.05
CA ILE A 106 -0.95 1.00 11.71
C ILE A 106 0.31 1.39 10.94
N VAL A 107 0.47 0.81 9.76
CA VAL A 107 1.62 1.03 8.89
C VAL A 107 1.16 1.83 7.68
N ALA A 108 1.61 3.09 7.60
CA ALA A 108 1.42 3.90 6.41
C ALA A 108 2.22 3.28 5.24
N ILE A 109 1.53 2.88 4.18
CA ILE A 109 2.13 2.11 3.08
C ILE A 109 1.42 2.38 1.76
N ASP A 110 2.20 2.47 0.69
CA ASP A 110 1.69 2.48 -0.68
C ASP A 110 0.90 1.20 -0.99
N GLU A 111 -0.16 1.33 -1.79
CA GLU A 111 -1.06 0.20 -2.09
C GLU A 111 -0.38 -0.92 -2.88
N ASN A 112 0.71 -0.64 -3.60
CA ASN A 112 1.48 -1.66 -4.30
C ASN A 112 2.46 -2.39 -3.37
N ALA A 113 3.10 -1.65 -2.46
CA ALA A 113 4.06 -2.17 -1.49
C ALA A 113 3.43 -3.08 -0.42
N GLN A 114 2.11 -2.98 -0.19
CA GLN A 114 1.41 -3.83 0.79
C GLN A 114 1.42 -5.31 0.41
N TRP A 115 1.42 -5.65 -0.89
CA TRP A 115 1.38 -7.03 -1.38
C TRP A 115 2.59 -7.88 -0.96
N PRO A 116 3.84 -7.47 -1.24
CA PRO A 116 5.02 -8.19 -0.75
C PRO A 116 5.15 -8.14 0.78
N ALA A 117 4.69 -7.08 1.44
CA ALA A 117 4.69 -6.98 2.90
C ALA A 117 3.73 -8.00 3.54
N LEU A 118 2.54 -8.21 2.96
CA LEU A 118 1.60 -9.25 3.37
C LEU A 118 2.14 -10.64 3.05
N SER A 119 2.70 -10.85 1.86
CA SER A 119 3.26 -12.14 1.45
C SER A 119 4.35 -12.65 2.40
N SER A 120 5.20 -11.73 2.89
CA SER A 120 6.27 -12.04 3.85
C SER A 120 5.81 -12.13 5.30
N GLY A 121 4.61 -11.68 5.64
CA GLY A 121 4.09 -11.58 7.01
C GLY A 121 4.61 -10.35 7.79
N ASP A 122 5.29 -9.42 7.13
CA ASP A 122 5.69 -8.14 7.73
C ASP A 122 4.49 -7.21 7.97
N LEU A 123 3.41 -7.44 7.22
CA LEU A 123 2.09 -6.84 7.36
C LEU A 123 1.03 -7.95 7.55
N HIS A 124 -0.02 -7.70 8.33
CA HIS A 124 -1.02 -8.73 8.63
C HIS A 124 -2.32 -8.58 7.83
N ALA A 125 -2.77 -7.34 7.58
CA ALA A 125 -3.97 -7.09 6.79
C ALA A 125 -3.95 -5.72 6.11
N SER A 126 -4.58 -5.64 4.93
CA SER A 126 -5.05 -4.41 4.32
C SER A 126 -6.56 -4.49 4.15
N LEU A 127 -7.25 -3.42 4.50
CA LEU A 127 -8.71 -3.45 4.68
C LEU A 127 -9.48 -2.85 3.51
N GLU A 128 -8.80 -2.17 2.59
CA GLU A 128 -9.42 -1.59 1.42
C GLU A 128 -8.50 -1.74 0.21
N VAL A 129 -8.88 -2.64 -0.69
CA VAL A 129 -8.18 -2.89 -1.95
C VAL A 129 -9.14 -2.64 -3.10
N TRP A 130 -8.67 -1.85 -4.06
CA TRP A 130 -9.34 -1.55 -5.32
C TRP A 130 -8.88 -2.57 -6.38
N PRO A 131 -9.69 -3.59 -6.72
CA PRO A 131 -9.22 -4.74 -7.48
C PRO A 131 -8.78 -4.40 -8.91
N SER A 132 -9.35 -3.38 -9.54
CA SER A 132 -9.01 -3.02 -10.93
C SER A 132 -7.55 -2.62 -11.12
N GLY A 133 -6.89 -2.11 -10.07
CA GLY A 133 -5.47 -1.77 -10.11
C GLY A 133 -4.51 -2.93 -9.83
N HIS A 134 -5.02 -4.09 -9.45
CA HIS A 134 -4.21 -5.12 -8.78
C HIS A 134 -4.37 -6.53 -9.37
N ALA A 135 -4.83 -6.68 -10.61
CA ALA A 135 -5.01 -7.97 -11.25
C ALA A 135 -3.73 -8.84 -11.22
N ALA A 136 -2.57 -8.26 -11.55
CA ALA A 136 -1.28 -8.95 -11.47
C ALA A 136 -0.94 -9.39 -10.04
N ASN A 137 -1.18 -8.53 -9.04
CA ASN A 137 -0.92 -8.85 -7.65
C ASN A 137 -1.84 -9.96 -7.13
N ILE A 138 -3.12 -9.94 -7.49
CA ILE A 138 -4.10 -10.98 -7.14
C ILE A 138 -3.65 -12.32 -7.71
N ALA A 139 -3.32 -12.36 -9.01
CA ALA A 139 -2.83 -13.57 -9.67
C ALA A 139 -1.54 -14.07 -9.02
N GLU A 140 -0.58 -13.19 -8.73
CA GLU A 140 0.69 -13.57 -8.12
C GLU A 140 0.52 -14.08 -6.68
N TYR A 141 -0.04 -13.26 -5.79
CA TYR A 141 0.04 -13.49 -4.35
C TYR A 141 -1.11 -14.33 -3.78
N ILE A 142 -2.30 -14.24 -4.38
CA ILE A 142 -3.49 -14.97 -3.92
C ILE A 142 -3.64 -16.29 -4.66
N GLU A 143 -3.60 -16.27 -6.00
CA GLU A 143 -3.88 -17.46 -6.81
C GLU A 143 -2.68 -18.39 -6.91
N ASN A 144 -1.50 -17.85 -7.22
CA ASN A 144 -0.31 -18.66 -7.49
C ASN A 144 0.51 -18.98 -6.23
N GLN A 145 0.90 -17.96 -5.47
CA GLN A 145 1.75 -18.15 -4.27
C GLN A 145 0.94 -18.55 -3.03
N GLN A 146 -0.32 -18.13 -2.96
CA GLN A 146 -1.21 -18.37 -1.82
C GLN A 146 -0.64 -17.87 -0.47
N THR A 147 0.23 -16.86 -0.52
CA THR A 147 0.81 -16.19 0.66
C THR A 147 -0.07 -15.06 1.18
N VAL A 148 -1.00 -14.59 0.34
CA VAL A 148 -2.02 -13.60 0.68
C VAL A 148 -3.39 -14.24 0.51
N GLU A 149 -4.27 -14.06 1.49
CA GLU A 149 -5.65 -14.53 1.48
C GLU A 149 -6.58 -13.39 1.05
N ASN A 150 -7.57 -13.70 0.20
CA ASN A 150 -8.71 -12.80 -0.02
C ASN A 150 -9.62 -12.82 1.21
N GLY A 151 -9.69 -11.71 1.93
CA GLY A 151 -10.44 -11.51 3.16
C GLY A 151 -11.95 -11.25 2.96
N GLY A 152 -12.43 -11.27 1.72
CA GLY A 152 -13.81 -10.97 1.35
C GLY A 152 -14.08 -9.47 1.20
N PRO A 153 -15.32 -9.11 0.81
CA PRO A 153 -15.70 -7.71 0.58
C PRO A 153 -15.59 -6.89 1.86
N LEU A 154 -15.15 -5.64 1.71
CA LEU A 154 -15.28 -4.59 2.72
C LEU A 154 -16.70 -4.01 2.73
N GLY A 155 -17.38 -4.02 1.57
CA GLY A 155 -18.78 -3.65 1.42
C GLY A 155 -19.03 -2.47 0.47
N PRO A 156 -18.31 -1.34 0.59
CA PRO A 156 -18.45 -0.24 -0.36
C PRO A 156 -18.09 -0.65 -1.79
N ILE A 157 -18.78 -0.03 -2.75
CA ILE A 157 -18.44 -0.11 -4.18
C ILE A 157 -17.73 1.20 -4.53
N GLY A 158 -16.46 1.08 -4.90
CA GLY A 158 -15.63 2.15 -5.36
C GLY A 158 -15.80 2.40 -6.86
N LYS A 159 -15.71 3.65 -7.27
CA LYS A 159 -15.63 4.02 -8.69
C LYS A 159 -14.72 5.22 -8.83
N ILE A 160 -13.65 5.04 -9.60
CA ILE A 160 -12.75 6.10 -10.02
C ILE A 160 -13.38 6.84 -11.20
N GLY A 161 -13.22 8.16 -11.23
CA GLY A 161 -13.73 9.00 -12.31
C GLY A 161 -12.90 10.26 -12.50
N TRP A 162 -13.14 10.92 -13.63
CA TRP A 162 -12.60 12.24 -13.92
C TRP A 162 -13.68 13.28 -13.65
N TYR A 163 -13.34 14.34 -12.92
CA TYR A 163 -14.32 15.33 -12.50
C TYR A 163 -13.90 16.73 -12.89
N ILE A 164 -14.92 17.55 -13.16
CA ILE A 164 -14.82 18.99 -13.33
C ILE A 164 -15.88 19.69 -12.47
N PRO A 165 -15.69 20.96 -12.07
CA PRO A 165 -16.77 21.75 -11.49
C PRO A 165 -17.94 21.92 -12.48
N THR A 166 -19.17 21.65 -12.03
CA THR A 166 -20.36 21.66 -12.90
C THR A 166 -20.59 23.01 -13.56
N TYR A 167 -20.20 24.13 -12.94
CA TYR A 167 -20.35 25.47 -13.51
C TYR A 167 -19.63 25.65 -14.86
N LEU A 168 -18.59 24.86 -15.15
CA LEU A 168 -17.88 24.94 -16.44
C LEU A 168 -18.80 24.56 -17.61
N LEU A 169 -19.79 23.69 -17.38
CA LEU A 169 -20.69 23.20 -18.42
C LEU A 169 -21.68 24.26 -18.93
N GLU A 170 -21.84 25.38 -18.21
CA GLU A 170 -22.67 26.49 -18.69
C GLU A 170 -22.06 27.16 -19.93
N GLU A 171 -20.73 27.34 -19.94
CA GLU A 171 -19.99 27.94 -21.06
C GLU A 171 -19.35 26.90 -21.98
N HIS A 172 -19.04 25.72 -21.44
CA HIS A 172 -18.31 24.65 -22.11
C HIS A 172 -19.03 23.29 -21.99
N PRO A 173 -20.25 23.14 -22.55
CA PRO A 173 -21.02 21.89 -22.44
C PRO A 173 -20.32 20.69 -23.08
N GLU A 174 -19.39 20.91 -24.00
CA GLU A 174 -18.55 19.87 -24.60
C GLU A 174 -17.67 19.13 -23.58
N LEU A 175 -17.34 19.75 -22.44
CA LEU A 175 -16.50 19.15 -21.40
C LEU A 175 -17.23 18.09 -20.57
N ALA A 176 -18.51 17.83 -20.83
CA ALA A 176 -19.23 16.72 -20.20
C ALA A 176 -18.72 15.34 -20.67
N THR A 177 -18.00 15.28 -21.80
CA THR A 177 -17.45 14.04 -22.35
C THR A 177 -15.98 14.21 -22.70
N TRP A 178 -15.27 13.09 -22.77
CA TRP A 178 -13.84 13.05 -23.10
C TRP A 178 -13.51 13.74 -24.45
N ASP A 179 -14.42 13.69 -25.43
CA ASP A 179 -14.20 14.24 -26.78
C ASP A 179 -13.96 15.76 -26.73
N GLY A 180 -14.62 16.48 -25.80
CA GLY A 180 -14.42 17.92 -25.61
C GLY A 180 -12.98 18.29 -25.22
N PHE A 181 -12.26 17.40 -24.56
CA PHE A 181 -10.87 17.61 -24.11
C PHE A 181 -9.81 17.37 -25.20
N THR A 182 -10.22 16.92 -26.39
CA THR A 182 -9.30 16.69 -27.52
C THR A 182 -8.97 17.98 -28.29
N THR A 183 -9.62 19.10 -27.94
CA THR A 183 -9.48 20.38 -28.64
C THR A 183 -8.32 21.23 -28.10
N PRO A 184 -7.65 22.04 -28.94
CA PRO A 184 -6.68 23.03 -28.48
C PRO A 184 -7.27 24.05 -27.49
N GLU A 185 -8.55 24.39 -27.66
CA GLU A 185 -9.28 25.29 -26.77
C GLU A 185 -9.41 24.72 -25.35
N ALA A 186 -9.76 23.44 -25.22
CA ALA A 186 -9.77 22.77 -23.92
C ALA A 186 -8.36 22.70 -23.31
N ALA A 187 -7.34 22.32 -24.09
CA ALA A 187 -5.97 22.31 -23.58
C ALA A 187 -5.53 23.70 -23.06
N ALA A 188 -5.88 24.78 -23.76
CA ALA A 188 -5.59 26.14 -23.34
C ALA A 188 -6.40 26.57 -22.09
N LEU A 189 -7.65 26.11 -21.96
CA LEU A 189 -8.52 26.41 -20.81
C LEU A 189 -7.95 25.85 -19.51
N PHE A 190 -7.41 24.64 -19.54
CA PHE A 190 -6.84 23.95 -18.38
C PHE A 190 -5.32 24.14 -18.25
N ALA A 191 -4.68 24.95 -19.11
CA ALA A 191 -3.24 25.15 -19.08
C ALA A 191 -2.80 25.90 -17.81
N THR A 192 -1.66 25.50 -17.25
CA THR A 192 -1.02 26.19 -16.13
C THR A 192 0.41 26.56 -16.45
N ALA A 193 1.03 27.32 -15.54
CA ALA A 193 2.45 27.67 -15.66
C ALA A 193 3.37 26.43 -15.69
N GLU A 194 2.95 25.31 -15.10
CA GLU A 194 3.71 24.05 -15.08
C GLU A 194 3.57 23.29 -16.41
N THR A 195 2.38 23.27 -17.00
CA THR A 195 2.08 22.50 -18.21
C THR A 195 2.31 23.26 -19.52
N GLY A 196 2.50 24.58 -19.45
CA GLY A 196 2.77 25.43 -20.62
C GLY A 196 1.58 25.48 -21.58
N ASP A 197 1.76 24.94 -22.79
CA ASP A 197 0.72 24.92 -23.83
C ASP A 197 -0.22 23.69 -23.74
N LYS A 198 0.01 22.79 -22.79
CA LYS A 198 -0.86 21.64 -22.52
C LYS A 198 -1.84 21.94 -21.40
N GLY A 199 -3.02 21.32 -21.45
CA GLY A 199 -3.94 21.32 -20.33
C GLY A 199 -3.39 20.53 -19.15
N GLN A 200 -3.73 20.93 -17.93
CA GLN A 200 -3.42 20.17 -16.72
C GLN A 200 -4.55 19.16 -16.45
N PHE A 201 -4.16 17.91 -16.26
CA PHE A 201 -4.95 16.92 -15.54
C PHE A 201 -4.34 16.76 -14.16
N LEU A 202 -5.11 16.99 -13.10
CA LEU A 202 -4.60 16.89 -11.73
C LEU A 202 -4.88 15.49 -11.15
N ALA A 203 -3.81 14.73 -10.94
CA ALA A 203 -3.83 13.46 -10.23
C ALA A 203 -3.64 13.66 -8.72
N GLY A 204 -4.01 12.66 -7.92
CA GLY A 204 -3.88 12.68 -6.46
C GLY A 204 -2.48 12.31 -5.96
N ASP A 205 -2.44 11.35 -5.03
CA ASP A 205 -1.20 10.78 -4.52
C ASP A 205 -0.52 9.94 -5.62
N PRO A 206 0.80 10.06 -5.83
CA PRO A 206 1.50 9.32 -6.89
C PRO A 206 1.55 7.80 -6.70
N SER A 207 1.18 7.30 -5.52
CA SER A 207 1.07 5.86 -5.25
C SER A 207 -0.25 5.25 -5.71
N TRP A 208 -1.26 6.07 -5.99
CA TRP A 208 -2.56 5.60 -6.46
C TRP A 208 -2.44 4.90 -7.80
N VAL A 209 -3.12 3.78 -7.96
CA VAL A 209 -3.25 3.13 -9.27
C VAL A 209 -4.10 4.02 -10.15
N GLN A 210 -3.48 4.50 -11.23
CA GLN A 210 -4.09 5.37 -12.19
C GLN A 210 -3.56 5.08 -13.59
N TYR A 211 -4.43 5.23 -14.57
CA TYR A 211 -4.15 5.03 -15.99
C TYR A 211 -4.28 6.33 -16.80
N ASP A 212 -4.39 7.48 -16.12
CA ASP A 212 -4.81 8.73 -16.76
C ASP A 212 -3.84 9.20 -17.85
N ALA A 213 -2.54 9.01 -17.66
CA ALA A 213 -1.55 9.36 -18.67
C ALA A 213 -1.70 8.54 -19.96
N ASP A 214 -2.07 7.26 -19.83
CA ASP A 214 -2.33 6.38 -20.96
C ASP A 214 -3.68 6.72 -21.61
N ILE A 215 -4.74 6.95 -20.82
CA ILE A 215 -6.05 7.38 -21.33
C ILE A 215 -5.92 8.71 -22.10
N ILE A 216 -5.26 9.73 -21.52
CA ILE A 216 -4.99 11.03 -22.17
C ILE A 216 -4.27 10.83 -23.51
N ARG A 217 -3.21 10.02 -23.52
CA ARG A 217 -2.41 9.75 -24.73
C ARG A 217 -3.23 9.03 -25.79
N ASN A 218 -3.95 7.98 -25.41
CA ASN A 218 -4.64 7.08 -26.32
C ASN A 218 -5.94 7.71 -26.88
N LEU A 219 -6.54 8.64 -26.13
CA LEU A 219 -7.66 9.47 -26.61
C LEU A 219 -7.22 10.73 -27.35
N GLY A 220 -5.92 10.97 -27.49
CA GLY A 220 -5.38 12.09 -28.29
C GLY A 220 -5.57 13.47 -27.64
N MET A 221 -5.66 13.53 -26.32
CA MET A 221 -5.78 14.77 -25.57
C MET A 221 -4.42 15.45 -25.41
N ASN A 222 -4.36 16.78 -25.59
CA ASN A 222 -3.14 17.56 -25.36
C ASN A 222 -3.03 18.01 -23.89
N PHE A 223 -2.99 17.04 -22.99
CA PHE A 223 -2.95 17.25 -21.55
C PHE A 223 -1.70 16.61 -20.93
N GLU A 224 -1.33 17.09 -19.75
CA GLU A 224 -0.25 16.54 -18.94
C GLU A 224 -0.76 16.25 -17.53
N VAL A 225 -0.44 15.05 -17.04
CA VAL A 225 -0.76 14.65 -15.66
C VAL A 225 0.23 15.32 -14.72
N VAL A 226 -0.31 16.10 -13.79
CA VAL A 226 0.43 16.71 -12.68
C VAL A 226 -0.10 16.10 -11.40
N THR A 227 0.79 15.70 -10.48
CA THR A 227 0.39 15.07 -9.22
C THR A 227 0.29 16.11 -8.10
N ALA A 228 -0.82 16.11 -7.38
CA ALA A 228 -1.01 16.94 -6.19
C ALA A 228 -0.12 16.48 -5.03
N GLY A 229 0.21 15.18 -4.98
CA GLY A 229 1.13 14.59 -4.01
C GLY A 229 0.46 13.98 -2.79
N SER A 230 -0.82 14.27 -2.55
CA SER A 230 -1.69 13.60 -1.57
C SER A 230 -3.15 13.93 -1.84
N GLU A 231 -4.07 13.18 -1.22
CA GLU A 231 -5.51 13.48 -1.21
C GLU A 231 -5.79 14.90 -0.68
N ASP A 232 -5.21 15.27 0.46
CA ASP A 232 -5.36 16.61 1.04
C ASP A 232 -4.93 17.72 0.08
N ALA A 233 -3.82 17.53 -0.62
CA ALA A 233 -3.31 18.51 -1.59
C ALA A 233 -4.23 18.63 -2.80
N LEU A 234 -4.81 17.52 -3.26
CA LEU A 234 -5.79 17.47 -4.33
C LEU A 234 -7.09 18.20 -3.93
N LEU A 235 -7.62 17.90 -2.74
CA LEU A 235 -8.81 18.56 -2.20
C LEU A 235 -8.59 20.06 -1.96
N ALA A 236 -7.39 20.47 -1.54
CA ALA A 236 -7.02 21.87 -1.41
C ALA A 236 -6.93 22.58 -2.78
N ALA A 237 -6.42 21.91 -3.81
CA ALA A 237 -6.41 22.43 -5.17
C ALA A 237 -7.84 22.60 -5.72
N LEU A 238 -8.72 21.63 -5.45
CA LEU A 238 -10.14 21.72 -5.78
C LEU A 238 -10.82 22.90 -5.07
N ASP A 239 -10.66 23.04 -3.75
CA ASP A 239 -11.22 24.17 -2.97
C ASP A 239 -10.76 25.53 -3.53
N ALA A 240 -9.46 25.61 -3.85
CA ALA A 240 -8.86 26.80 -4.43
C ALA A 240 -9.42 27.12 -5.82
N ALA A 241 -9.58 26.12 -6.70
CA ALA A 241 -10.13 26.31 -8.03
C ALA A 241 -11.62 26.69 -7.96
N TYR A 242 -12.41 25.96 -7.18
CA TYR A 242 -13.85 26.16 -7.04
C TYR A 242 -14.18 27.53 -6.46
N SER A 243 -13.46 27.97 -5.41
CA SER A 243 -13.67 29.30 -4.79
C SER A 243 -13.34 30.48 -5.72
N ARG A 244 -12.56 30.24 -6.77
CA ARG A 244 -12.19 31.23 -7.80
C ARG A 244 -12.91 31.02 -9.13
N GLU A 245 -13.86 30.07 -9.19
CA GLU A 245 -14.55 29.66 -10.43
C GLU A 245 -13.55 29.33 -11.56
N GLN A 246 -12.42 28.71 -11.22
CA GLN A 246 -11.35 28.35 -12.17
C GLN A 246 -11.54 26.93 -12.72
N PRO A 247 -11.14 26.67 -13.97
CA PRO A 247 -11.19 25.32 -14.54
C PRO A 247 -10.20 24.39 -13.82
N ILE A 248 -10.67 23.19 -13.48
CA ILE A 248 -9.86 22.09 -12.95
C ILE A 248 -10.45 20.77 -13.47
N LEU A 249 -9.60 19.93 -14.04
CA LEU A 249 -9.91 18.55 -14.42
C LEU A 249 -9.05 17.65 -13.54
N PHE A 250 -9.67 16.73 -12.82
CA PHE A 250 -8.95 15.94 -11.84
C PHE A 250 -9.47 14.52 -11.71
N TYR A 251 -8.56 13.63 -11.34
CA TYR A 251 -8.83 12.26 -10.92
C TYR A 251 -9.47 12.28 -9.52
N PHE A 252 -10.55 11.54 -9.32
CA PHE A 252 -11.03 11.26 -7.97
C PHE A 252 -11.86 9.98 -7.91
N TYR A 253 -12.44 9.68 -6.76
CA TYR A 253 -13.19 8.44 -6.56
C TYR A 253 -14.43 8.66 -5.71
N THR A 254 -15.44 7.83 -5.96
CA THR A 254 -16.59 7.61 -5.06
C THR A 254 -16.41 6.25 -4.38
N PRO A 255 -16.93 6.06 -3.16
CA PRO A 255 -17.70 7.03 -2.38
C PRO A 255 -16.82 8.03 -1.64
N HIS A 256 -17.26 9.29 -1.57
CA HIS A 256 -16.50 10.34 -0.88
C HIS A 256 -17.33 11.55 -0.48
N SER A 257 -16.93 12.25 0.59
CA SER A 257 -17.67 13.40 1.12
C SER A 257 -17.66 14.63 0.20
N VAL A 258 -16.63 14.72 -0.66
CA VAL A 258 -16.39 15.86 -1.57
C VAL A 258 -17.59 16.18 -2.47
N PHE A 259 -18.33 15.16 -2.91
CA PHE A 259 -19.48 15.31 -3.82
C PHE A 259 -20.72 15.87 -3.14
N ALA A 260 -20.77 15.87 -1.81
CA ALA A 260 -21.80 16.59 -1.06
C ALA A 260 -21.42 18.07 -0.84
N ARG A 261 -20.12 18.40 -0.91
CA ARG A 261 -19.58 19.75 -0.68
C ARG A 261 -19.51 20.58 -1.96
N TYR A 262 -19.18 19.96 -3.09
CA TYR A 262 -19.03 20.64 -4.37
C TYR A 262 -19.98 20.06 -5.41
N ASP A 263 -20.55 20.93 -6.23
CA ASP A 263 -21.27 20.50 -7.43
C ASP A 263 -20.25 20.18 -8.53
N LEU A 264 -20.02 18.88 -8.72
CA LEU A 264 -19.06 18.31 -9.66
C LEU A 264 -19.78 17.44 -10.68
N THR A 265 -19.32 17.52 -11.93
CA THR A 265 -19.76 16.63 -12.99
C THR A 265 -18.66 15.66 -13.34
N GLU A 266 -19.01 14.37 -13.40
CA GLU A 266 -18.14 13.33 -13.94
C GLU A 266 -18.04 13.49 -15.46
N VAL A 267 -16.81 13.53 -15.97
CA VAL A 267 -16.50 13.52 -17.39
C VAL A 267 -16.72 12.11 -17.93
N GLN A 268 -17.62 11.98 -18.89
CA GLN A 268 -17.90 10.68 -19.51
C GLN A 268 -16.73 10.26 -20.40
N LEU A 269 -15.90 9.34 -19.90
CA LEU A 269 -14.91 8.59 -20.67
C LEU A 269 -15.58 7.53 -21.56
N PRO A 270 -14.87 6.95 -22.56
CA PRO A 270 -15.40 5.79 -23.28
C PRO A 270 -15.74 4.67 -22.30
N GLU A 271 -16.90 4.02 -22.46
CA GLU A 271 -17.38 3.02 -21.50
C GLU A 271 -16.32 1.93 -21.23
N TYR A 272 -16.25 1.52 -19.96
CA TYR A 272 -15.43 0.38 -19.54
C TYR A 272 -15.75 -0.89 -20.36
N SER A 273 -14.71 -1.64 -20.71
CA SER A 273 -14.84 -3.02 -21.17
C SER A 273 -13.62 -3.85 -20.78
N ASP A 274 -13.81 -5.13 -20.51
CA ASP A 274 -12.70 -6.07 -20.21
C ASP A 274 -11.63 -6.07 -21.32
N GLU A 275 -12.04 -5.91 -22.59
CA GLU A 275 -11.13 -5.85 -23.73
C GLU A 275 -10.22 -4.62 -23.67
N CYS A 276 -10.78 -3.45 -23.35
CA CYS A 276 -9.98 -2.24 -23.19
C CYS A 276 -9.06 -2.33 -21.97
N TYR A 277 -9.57 -2.82 -20.84
CA TYR A 277 -8.82 -2.85 -19.59
C TYR A 277 -7.72 -3.93 -19.57
N ALA A 278 -7.83 -4.96 -20.41
CA ALA A 278 -6.75 -5.92 -20.65
C ALA A 278 -5.47 -5.27 -21.21
N GLU A 279 -5.59 -4.08 -21.81
CA GLU A 279 -4.45 -3.30 -22.31
C GLU A 279 -3.86 -2.35 -21.25
N ALA A 280 -4.36 -2.35 -20.01
CA ALA A 280 -3.86 -1.48 -18.95
C ALA A 280 -2.37 -1.68 -18.67
N GLU A 281 -1.92 -2.94 -18.54
CA GLU A 281 -0.50 -3.26 -18.31
C GLU A 281 0.41 -2.91 -19.50
N SER A 282 -0.14 -2.88 -20.72
CA SER A 282 0.59 -2.53 -21.95
C SER A 282 0.59 -1.03 -22.23
N GLY A 283 -0.17 -0.25 -21.44
CA GLY A 283 -0.40 1.18 -21.61
C GLY A 283 -1.38 1.53 -22.75
N GLY A 284 -2.17 0.56 -23.23
CA GLY A 284 -3.16 0.72 -24.30
C GLY A 284 -4.56 1.10 -23.85
N VAL A 285 -4.81 1.18 -22.54
CA VAL A 285 -6.12 1.55 -21.96
C VAL A 285 -6.58 2.94 -22.44
N ALA A 286 -7.85 3.02 -22.85
CA ALA A 286 -8.47 4.21 -23.42
C ALA A 286 -9.97 4.30 -23.07
N CYS A 287 -10.37 3.68 -21.96
CA CYS A 287 -11.74 3.65 -21.48
C CYS A 287 -11.77 4.05 -20.00
N ASP A 288 -12.98 4.20 -19.49
CA ASP A 288 -13.30 4.49 -18.11
C ASP A 288 -12.87 3.35 -17.17
N TYR A 289 -12.72 3.68 -15.90
CA TYR A 289 -12.44 2.74 -14.83
C TYR A 289 -13.68 1.87 -14.55
N PRO A 290 -13.54 0.62 -14.09
CA PRO A 290 -14.70 -0.18 -13.67
C PRO A 290 -15.26 0.30 -12.32
N GLU A 291 -16.45 -0.20 -11.97
CA GLU A 291 -16.88 -0.24 -10.57
C GLU A 291 -16.16 -1.37 -9.84
N ASP A 292 -15.64 -1.08 -8.66
CA ASP A 292 -14.80 -1.94 -7.86
C ASP A 292 -15.51 -2.31 -6.55
N VAL A 293 -15.81 -3.60 -6.37
CA VAL A 293 -16.25 -4.08 -5.06
C VAL A 293 -15.02 -4.14 -4.16
N LEU A 294 -14.89 -3.19 -3.25
CA LEU A 294 -13.72 -3.07 -2.39
C LEU A 294 -13.63 -4.30 -1.47
N PHE A 295 -12.42 -4.84 -1.34
CA PHE A 295 -12.18 -6.06 -0.57
C PHE A 295 -10.98 -5.92 0.34
N LYS A 296 -10.85 -6.89 1.26
CA LYS A 296 -9.77 -6.97 2.24
C LYS A 296 -8.80 -8.06 1.82
N ILE A 297 -7.53 -7.92 2.19
CA ILE A 297 -6.51 -8.95 1.99
C ILE A 297 -5.71 -9.18 3.26
N PHE A 298 -5.38 -10.43 3.54
CA PHE A 298 -4.68 -10.83 4.76
C PHE A 298 -3.41 -11.59 4.43
N TRP A 299 -2.41 -11.50 5.29
CA TRP A 299 -1.33 -12.48 5.28
C TRP A 299 -1.91 -13.87 5.57
N ALA A 300 -1.55 -14.88 4.78
CA ALA A 300 -2.13 -16.22 4.89
C ALA A 300 -1.95 -16.86 6.28
N GLY A 301 -0.88 -16.51 7.02
CA GLY A 301 -0.64 -17.02 8.37
C GLY A 301 -1.41 -16.30 9.49
N LEU A 302 -2.21 -15.26 9.17
CA LEU A 302 -2.99 -14.52 10.16
C LEU A 302 -3.98 -15.44 10.89
N ARG A 303 -4.54 -16.42 10.17
CA ARG A 303 -5.51 -17.38 10.71
C ARG A 303 -4.93 -18.21 11.86
N GLU A 304 -3.67 -18.61 11.75
CA GLU A 304 -2.97 -19.37 12.79
C GLU A 304 -2.39 -18.44 13.86
N ALA A 305 -1.87 -17.27 13.47
CA ALA A 305 -1.19 -16.35 14.37
C ALA A 305 -2.15 -15.60 15.31
N ALA A 306 -3.35 -15.25 14.83
CA ALA A 306 -4.38 -14.56 15.61
C ALA A 306 -5.79 -14.93 15.11
N PRO A 307 -6.27 -16.16 15.38
CA PRO A 307 -7.57 -16.64 14.88
C PRO A 307 -8.78 -15.72 15.20
N PRO A 308 -8.88 -15.10 16.40
CA PRO A 308 -9.96 -14.15 16.70
C PRO A 308 -9.90 -12.90 15.82
N VAL A 309 -8.70 -12.40 15.53
CA VAL A 309 -8.50 -11.21 14.67
C VAL A 309 -8.83 -11.55 13.21
N HIS A 310 -8.38 -12.71 12.72
CA HIS A 310 -8.75 -13.20 11.38
C HIS A 310 -10.28 -13.24 11.21
N THR A 311 -10.98 -13.86 12.16
CA THR A 311 -12.45 -13.97 12.13
C THR A 311 -13.11 -12.59 12.15
N PHE A 312 -12.65 -11.70 13.02
CA PHE A 312 -13.15 -10.33 13.10
C PHE A 312 -12.98 -9.56 11.79
N LEU A 313 -11.78 -9.56 11.21
CA LEU A 313 -11.51 -8.85 9.95
C LEU A 313 -12.25 -9.46 8.76
N SER A 314 -12.43 -10.78 8.72
CA SER A 314 -13.27 -11.44 7.72
C SER A 314 -14.72 -10.97 7.79
N ASN A 315 -15.28 -10.81 9.01
CA ASN A 315 -16.66 -10.38 9.21
C ASN A 315 -16.85 -8.86 9.05
N MET A 316 -15.80 -8.08 9.26
CA MET A 316 -15.81 -6.62 9.18
C MET A 316 -16.32 -6.15 7.82
N ASN A 317 -17.42 -5.41 7.78
CA ASN A 317 -18.01 -4.92 6.55
C ASN A 317 -18.81 -3.64 6.81
N TYR A 318 -18.72 -2.66 5.92
CA TYR A 318 -19.47 -1.41 5.98
C TYR A 318 -20.51 -1.32 4.86
N ASP A 319 -21.49 -0.46 5.04
CA ASP A 319 -22.15 0.14 3.89
C ASP A 319 -21.39 1.40 3.44
N THR A 320 -21.69 1.85 2.22
CA THR A 320 -21.08 3.03 1.63
C THR A 320 -21.30 4.29 2.50
N GLU A 321 -22.48 4.44 3.10
CA GLU A 321 -22.83 5.61 3.91
C GLU A 321 -22.01 5.72 5.20
N ALA A 322 -21.73 4.59 5.87
CA ALA A 322 -20.85 4.55 7.03
C ALA A 322 -19.46 5.10 6.68
N GLN A 323 -18.88 4.68 5.56
CA GLN A 323 -17.57 5.15 5.12
C GLN A 323 -17.59 6.64 4.77
N ILE A 324 -18.58 7.11 3.99
CA ILE A 324 -18.74 8.53 3.65
C ILE A 324 -18.85 9.39 4.91
N SER A 325 -19.63 8.96 5.90
CA SER A 325 -19.83 9.73 7.13
C SER A 325 -18.54 9.92 7.92
N MET A 326 -17.69 8.88 7.99
CA MET A 326 -16.39 8.96 8.65
C MET A 326 -15.43 9.87 7.88
N VAL A 327 -15.38 9.74 6.55
CA VAL A 327 -14.56 10.60 5.68
C VAL A 327 -14.98 12.07 5.84
N ALA A 328 -16.29 12.36 5.85
CA ALA A 328 -16.81 13.70 6.08
C ALA A 328 -16.37 14.28 7.44
N ALA A 329 -16.36 13.46 8.49
CA ALA A 329 -15.92 13.89 9.82
C ALA A 329 -14.45 14.35 9.83
N VAL A 330 -13.61 13.74 9.00
CA VAL A 330 -12.20 14.12 8.86
C VAL A 330 -12.07 15.40 8.02
N GLU A 331 -12.63 15.39 6.81
CA GLU A 331 -12.33 16.39 5.79
C GLU A 331 -13.17 17.67 5.91
N VAL A 332 -14.39 17.55 6.44
CA VAL A 332 -15.33 18.66 6.58
C VAL A 332 -15.31 19.20 8.01
N GLU A 333 -15.30 18.31 9.00
CA GLU A 333 -15.33 18.71 10.41
C GLU A 333 -13.92 18.89 11.02
N GLY A 334 -12.87 18.45 10.31
CA GLY A 334 -11.48 18.61 10.73
C GLY A 334 -11.06 17.70 11.89
N LYS A 335 -11.78 16.58 12.11
CA LYS A 335 -11.40 15.59 13.14
C LYS A 335 -10.18 14.81 12.68
N SER A 336 -9.40 14.32 13.64
CA SER A 336 -8.39 13.30 13.34
C SER A 336 -9.05 11.97 12.95
N ILE A 337 -8.32 11.12 12.22
CA ILE A 337 -8.73 9.76 11.87
C ILE A 337 -9.20 8.98 13.12
N ASP A 338 -8.42 9.05 14.20
CA ASP A 338 -8.74 8.34 15.46
C ASP A 338 -10.04 8.86 16.10
N GLU A 339 -10.26 10.18 16.11
CA GLU A 339 -11.49 10.77 16.64
C GLU A 339 -12.72 10.37 15.82
N ALA A 340 -12.63 10.44 14.49
CA ALA A 340 -13.71 10.04 13.59
C ALA A 340 -14.04 8.54 13.70
N ALA A 341 -13.02 7.68 13.78
CA ALA A 341 -13.19 6.25 13.99
C ALA A 341 -13.87 5.93 15.33
N GLN A 342 -13.43 6.57 16.41
CA GLN A 342 -14.00 6.36 17.76
C GLN A 342 -15.44 6.86 17.88
N GLU A 343 -15.75 7.98 17.22
CA GLU A 343 -17.13 8.48 17.14
C GLU A 343 -18.03 7.49 16.40
N TRP A 344 -17.57 6.97 15.25
CA TRP A 344 -18.32 5.97 14.49
C TRP A 344 -18.52 4.69 15.31
N ILE A 345 -17.47 4.17 15.96
CA ILE A 345 -17.56 2.99 16.85
C ILE A 345 -18.62 3.22 17.93
N SER A 346 -18.57 4.36 18.61
CA SER A 346 -19.49 4.68 19.71
C SER A 346 -20.95 4.74 19.24
N ALA A 347 -21.19 5.20 18.00
CA ALA A 347 -22.52 5.34 17.44
C ALA A 347 -23.07 4.05 16.80
N ASN A 348 -22.21 3.08 16.47
CA ASN A 348 -22.57 1.94 15.60
C ASN A 348 -22.31 0.56 16.24
N GLU A 349 -22.44 0.44 17.57
CA GLU A 349 -22.24 -0.83 18.30
C GLU A 349 -23.02 -2.00 17.72
N SER A 350 -24.29 -1.79 17.36
CA SER A 350 -25.13 -2.85 16.77
C SER A 350 -24.61 -3.39 15.45
N ILE A 351 -23.75 -2.64 14.74
CA ILE A 351 -23.13 -3.05 13.49
C ILE A 351 -21.86 -3.84 13.82
N TRP A 352 -20.89 -3.19 14.45
CA TRP A 352 -19.56 -3.78 14.61
C TRP A 352 -19.52 -4.94 15.61
N SER A 353 -20.45 -4.99 16.57
CA SER A 353 -20.51 -6.11 17.53
C SER A 353 -20.80 -7.44 16.84
N THR A 354 -21.41 -7.40 15.65
CA THR A 354 -21.69 -8.61 14.84
C THR A 354 -20.44 -9.19 14.18
N TRP A 355 -19.36 -8.40 14.08
CA TRP A 355 -18.11 -8.84 13.47
C TRP A 355 -17.26 -9.66 14.42
N LEU A 356 -17.41 -9.45 15.73
CA LEU A 356 -16.64 -10.18 16.74
C LEU A 356 -16.89 -11.70 16.66
N PRO A 357 -15.87 -12.52 16.90
CA PRO A 357 -16.04 -13.96 17.01
C PRO A 357 -16.99 -14.31 18.18
N GLN A 358 -17.89 -15.28 17.97
CA GLN A 358 -18.87 -15.72 18.98
C GLN A 358 -18.30 -16.72 19.99
#